data_AF-A0A180EZH7-F1
#
_entry.id   AF-A0A180EZH7-F1
#
_cell.length_a   1.000
_cell.length_b   1.000
_cell.length_c   1.000
_cell.angle_alpha   90.00
_cell.angle_beta   90.00
_cell.angle_gamma   90.00
#
_symmetry.space_group_name_H-M   'P 1'
#
loop_
_entity.id
_entity.type
_entity.pdbx_description
1 polymer ?
#
loop_
_entity_poly.entity_id
_entity_poly.type
_entity_poly.pdbx_seq_one_letter_code
_entity_poly.pdbx_strand_id
1 'polypeptide(L)' 'MQKILGDREIRRDLLKMGYSRITVSNALNGKMDTPAAQKIRARALQLGASEKKDEKVGYL' A
#
# COMPACT_ATOMS: atom_id res chain seq x y z
N MET A 1 6.82 2.89 -8.29
CA MET A 1 6.01 3.24 -7.10
C MET A 1 6.45 2.40 -5.93
N GLN A 2 6.51 2.99 -4.74
CA GLN A 2 7.03 2.31 -3.56
C GLN A 2 6.02 1.30 -2.99
N LYS A 3 6.56 0.31 -2.30
CA LYS A 3 5.78 -0.70 -1.59
C LYS A 3 5.34 -0.12 -0.25
N ILE A 4 4.05 -0.24 0.04
CA ILE A 4 3.46 0.06 1.35
C ILE A 4 3.35 -1.23 2.16
N LEU A 5 3.95 -1.21 3.34
CA LEU A 5 3.81 -2.26 4.34
C LEU A 5 2.61 -1.92 5.22
N GLY A 6 1.50 -2.60 4.95
CA GLY A 6 0.29 -2.53 5.76
C GLY A 6 0.04 -3.84 6.51
N ASP A 7 -0.22 -3.71 7.80
CA ASP A 7 -0.58 -4.81 8.69
C ASP A 7 -1.94 -5.43 8.35
N ARG A 8 -2.24 -6.55 9.01
CA ARG A 8 -3.47 -7.32 8.77
C ARG A 8 -4.73 -6.49 8.99
N GLU A 9 -4.70 -5.55 9.93
CA GLU A 9 -5.81 -4.64 10.23
C GLU A 9 -6.03 -3.62 9.13
N ILE A 10 -4.95 -2.98 8.65
CA ILE A 10 -4.98 -2.05 7.52
C ILE A 10 -5.54 -2.75 6.27
N ARG A 11 -5.13 -4.00 6.01
CA ARG A 11 -5.70 -4.79 4.90
C ARG A 11 -7.20 -5.08 5.10
N ARG A 12 -7.66 -5.35 6.32
CA ARG A 12 -9.10 -5.57 6.58
C ARG A 12 -9.90 -4.29 6.29
N ASP A 13 -9.41 -3.14 6.72
CA ASP A 13 -10.13 -1.88 6.49
C ASP A 13 -10.17 -1.50 5.01
N LEU A 14 -9.09 -1.75 4.26
CA LEU A 14 -9.08 -1.58 2.81
C LEU A 14 -10.05 -2.54 2.10
N LEU A 15 -10.23 -3.76 2.60
CA LEU A 15 -11.23 -4.70 2.09
C LEU A 15 -12.67 -4.25 2.39
N LYS A 16 -12.92 -3.62 3.55
CA LYS A 16 -14.23 -3.05 3.90
C LYS A 16 -14.65 -1.90 2.98
N MET A 17 -13.71 -1.26 2.28
CA MET A 17 -14.00 -0.25 1.26
C MET A 17 -14.54 -0.85 -0.06
N GLY A 18 -14.72 -2.18 -0.13
CA GLY A 18 -15.24 -2.87 -1.32
C GLY A 18 -14.17 -3.25 -2.35
N TYR A 19 -12.88 -3.07 -2.02
CA TYR A 19 -11.80 -3.51 -2.91
C TYR A 19 -11.53 -5.00 -2.79
N SER A 20 -11.19 -5.64 -3.92
CA SER A 20 -10.75 -7.03 -3.91
C SER A 20 -9.40 -7.19 -3.21
N ARG A 21 -9.16 -8.38 -2.64
CA ARG A 21 -7.88 -8.70 -1.98
C ARG A 21 -6.69 -8.61 -2.94
N ILE A 22 -6.89 -8.93 -4.22
CA ILE A 22 -5.89 -8.82 -5.27
C ILE A 22 -5.58 -7.34 -5.56
N THR A 23 -6.62 -6.51 -5.70
CA THR A 23 -6.49 -5.06 -5.93
C THR A 23 -5.72 -4.39 -4.80
N VAL A 24 -6.07 -4.69 -3.54
CA VAL A 24 -5.36 -4.17 -2.36
C VAL A 24 -3.90 -4.61 -2.35
N SER A 25 -3.64 -5.89 -2.62
CA SER A 25 -2.27 -6.41 -2.66
C SER A 25 -1.44 -5.78 -3.77
N ASN A 26 -2.00 -5.60 -4.97
CA ASN A 26 -1.30 -4.98 -6.09
C ASN A 26 -1.03 -3.49 -5.85
N ALA A 27 -1.99 -2.78 -5.26
CA ALA A 27 -1.84 -1.37 -4.90
C ALA A 27 -0.76 -1.17 -3.83
N LEU A 28 -0.81 -1.94 -2.74
CA LEU A 28 0.18 -1.86 -1.66
C LEU A 28 1.57 -2.29 -2.13
N ASN A 29 1.67 -3.28 -3.03
CA ASN A 29 2.97 -3.69 -3.57
C ASN A 29 3.51 -2.79 -4.70
N GLY A 30 2.83 -1.69 -5.03
CA GLY A 30 3.31 -0.81 -6.10
C GLY A 30 3.14 -1.37 -7.52
N LYS A 31 2.45 -2.51 -7.69
CA LYS A 31 2.32 -3.25 -8.97
C LYS A 31 1.27 -2.69 -9.92
N MET A 32 0.53 -1.66 -9.49
CA MET A 32 -0.57 -1.09 -10.25
C MET A 32 -0.65 0.41 -10.00
N ASP A 33 -0.86 1.20 -11.05
CA ASP A 33 -1.05 2.64 -11.01
C ASP A 33 -2.42 3.01 -11.59
N THR A 34 -3.46 2.82 -10.79
CA THR A 34 -4.82 3.21 -11.13
C THR A 34 -5.34 4.17 -10.06
N PRO A 35 -6.38 4.97 -10.36
CA PRO A 35 -6.99 5.85 -9.37
C PRO A 35 -7.44 5.09 -8.10
N ALA A 36 -7.91 3.86 -8.26
CA ALA A 36 -8.23 2.98 -7.13
C ALA A 36 -6.99 2.61 -6.31
N ALA A 37 -5.88 2.25 -6.96
CA ALA A 37 -4.63 1.92 -6.27
C ALA A 37 -4.03 3.12 -5.53
N GLN A 38 -4.16 4.34 -6.07
CA GLN A 38 -3.75 5.57 -5.40
C GLN A 38 -4.59 5.84 -4.15
N LYS A 39 -5.93 5.69 -4.23
CA LYS A 39 -6.82 5.79 -3.06
C LYS A 39 -6.50 4.77 -1.98
N ILE A 40 -6.26 3.51 -2.37
CA ILE A 40 -5.88 2.43 -1.44
C ILE A 40 -4.59 2.79 -0.71
N ARG A 41 -3.58 3.27 -1.44
CA ARG A 41 -2.29 3.65 -0.85
C ARG A 41 -2.42 4.84 0.09
N ALA A 42 -3.07 5.92 -0.34
CA ALA A 42 -3.30 7.09 0.50
C ALA A 42 -4.04 6.71 1.79
N ARG A 43 -5.06 5.84 1.69
CA ARG A 43 -5.78 5.36 2.87
C ARG A 43 -4.91 4.48 3.77
N ALA A 44 -4.09 3.61 3.20
CA ALA A 44 -3.15 2.80 3.97
C ALA A 44 -2.20 3.67 4.80
N LEU A 45 -1.67 4.77 4.22
CA LEU A 45 -0.81 5.71 4.93
C LEU A 45 -1.54 6.46 6.05
N GLN A 46 -2.78 6.89 5.82
CA GLN A 46 -3.62 7.49 6.87
C GLN A 46 -3.88 6.54 8.04
N LEU A 47 -3.91 5.23 7.77
CA LEU A 47 -4.07 4.18 8.79
C LEU A 47 -2.74 3.79 9.45
N GLY A 48 -1.64 4.48 9.15
CA GLY A 48 -0.33 4.21 9.76
C GLY A 48 0.50 3.17 9.04
N ALA A 49 0.18 2.81 7.79
CA ALA A 49 1.06 1.95 6.99
C ALA A 49 2.36 2.67 6.66
N SER A 50 3.47 1.93 6.65
CA SER A 50 4.79 2.48 6.33
C SER A 50 5.09 2.36 4.84
N GLU A 51 5.51 3.45 4.21
CA GLU A 51 6.15 3.38 2.90
C GLU A 51 7.55 2.81 3.05
N LYS A 52 7.82 1.70 2.37
CA LYS A 52 9.20 1.26 2.18
C LYS A 52 9.81 2.18 1.13
N LYS A 53 10.37 3.30 1.59
CA LYS A 53 11.38 4.03 0.81
C LYS A 53 12.49 3.02 0.57
N ASP A 54 12.78 2.74 -0.70
CA ASP A 54 14.02 2.07 -1.07
C ASP A 54 15.14 2.85 -0.40
N GLU A 55 15.62 2.28 0.70
CA GLU A 55 16.84 2.70 1.34
C GLU A 55 17.89 2.48 0.26
N LYS A 56 18.30 3.55 -0.43
CA LYS A 56 19.60 3.57 -1.08
C LYS A 56 20.57 3.29 0.04
N VAL A 57 20.98 2.03 0.17
CA VAL A 57 22.14 1.65 0.96
C VAL A 57 23.27 2.49 0.38
N GLY A 58 23.59 3.59 1.06
CA GLY A 58 24.83 4.29 0.83
C GLY A 58 25.92 3.29 1.17
N TYR A 59 26.57 2.75 0.14
CA TYR A 59 27.88 2.14 0.33
C TYR A 59 28.75 3.24 0.94
N LEU A 60 29.11 3.05 2.21
CA LEU A 60 30.21 3.75 2.88
C LEU A 60 31.51 3.53 2.11
#